data_AF-A0A7Z9I700-F1
#
_entry.id   AF-A0A7Z9I700-F1
#
_cell.length_a   1.000
_cell.length_b   1.000
_cell.length_c   1.000
_cell.angle_alpha   90.00
_cell.angle_beta   90.00
_cell.angle_gamma   90.00
#
_symmetry.space_group_name_H-M   'P 1'
#
loop_
_entity.id
_entity.type
_entity.pdbx_description
1 polymer ?
#
loop_
_entity_poly.entity_id
_entity_poly.type
_entity_poly.pdbx_seq_one_letter_code
_entity_poly.pdbx_strand_id
1 'polypeptide(L)'
;MNLHLSSNKLVLIIFNLLILLFSTIALSDEAIDDKVKKITSNLRCMTCQNQTIYDSDADFSKNIRQIVRQKLIDNQSEKEIINFLVARYGEYIVFTPQFNRRNIFLWIFPFLIFALSFVFFIFRLKKNPTKQ
;
A
#
# COMPACT_ATOMS: atom_id res chain seq x y z
N MET A 1 32.17 -49.75 0.22
CA MET A 1 32.12 -48.65 -0.75
C MET A 1 31.04 -48.96 -1.77
N ASN A 2 29.76 -48.78 -1.41
CA ASN A 2 28.63 -49.17 -2.25
C ASN A 2 27.84 -47.93 -2.65
N LEU A 3 28.23 -47.32 -3.77
CA LEU A 3 27.46 -46.29 -4.47
C LEU A 3 26.76 -46.95 -5.68
N HIS A 4 25.91 -47.94 -5.42
CA HIS A 4 24.95 -48.43 -6.42
C HIS A 4 23.59 -47.81 -6.09
N LEU A 5 23.48 -46.50 -6.27
CA LEU A 5 22.22 -45.77 -6.22
C LEU A 5 21.39 -46.20 -7.44
N SER A 6 20.45 -47.13 -7.20
CA SER A 6 19.50 -47.62 -8.21
C SER A 6 18.77 -46.46 -8.88
N SER A 7 18.71 -46.49 -10.23
CA SER A 7 18.08 -45.49 -11.10
C SER A 7 16.67 -45.08 -10.62
N ASN A 8 15.91 -46.03 -10.05
CA ASN A 8 14.57 -45.78 -9.50
C ASN A 8 14.56 -44.87 -8.27
N LYS A 9 15.57 -44.98 -7.39
CA LYS A 9 15.68 -44.07 -6.23
C LYS A 9 16.02 -42.65 -6.68
N LEU A 10 16.79 -42.50 -7.75
CA LEU A 10 17.18 -41.21 -8.30
C LEU A 10 15.99 -40.50 -8.94
N VAL A 11 15.16 -41.23 -9.70
CA VAL A 11 13.90 -40.72 -10.27
C VAL A 11 12.94 -40.26 -9.16
N LEU A 12 12.77 -41.04 -8.10
CA LEU A 12 11.91 -40.67 -6.97
C LEU A 12 12.42 -39.44 -6.21
N ILE A 13 13.73 -39.31 -6.02
CA ILE A 13 14.33 -38.11 -5.39
C ILE A 13 14.13 -36.88 -6.28
N ILE A 14 14.35 -36.98 -7.59
CA ILE A 14 14.13 -35.88 -8.54
C ILE A 14 12.65 -35.47 -8.56
N PHE A 15 11.73 -36.43 -8.57
CA PHE A 15 10.30 -36.15 -8.55
C PHE A 15 9.87 -35.45 -7.25
N ASN A 16 10.34 -35.90 -6.08
CA ASN A 16 10.08 -35.23 -4.81
C ASN A 16 10.71 -33.83 -4.75
N LEU A 17 11.93 -33.66 -5.27
CA LEU A 17 12.60 -32.36 -5.34
C LEU A 17 11.86 -31.39 -6.27
N LEU A 18 11.36 -31.88 -7.41
CA LEU A 18 10.56 -31.11 -8.36
C LEU A 18 9.23 -30.66 -7.74
N ILE A 19 8.56 -31.54 -6.98
CA ILE A 19 7.34 -31.20 -6.23
C ILE A 19 7.62 -30.11 -5.18
N LEU A 20 8.73 -30.23 -4.44
CA LEU A 20 9.13 -29.21 -3.46
C LEU A 20 9.42 -27.85 -4.11
N LEU A 21 10.15 -27.84 -5.22
CA LEU A 21 10.45 -26.61 -5.99
C LEU A 21 9.20 -25.95 -6.57
N PHE A 22 8.24 -26.73 -7.07
CA PHE A 22 6.99 -26.19 -7.59
C PHE A 22 6.14 -25.56 -6.48
N SER A 23 6.06 -26.22 -5.33
CA SER A 23 5.27 -25.73 -4.18
C SER A 23 5.78 -24.40 -3.64
N THR A 24 7.09 -24.17 -3.60
CA THR A 24 7.67 -22.91 -3.12
C THR A 24 7.38 -21.74 -4.07
N ILE A 25 7.39 -21.98 -5.38
CA ILE A 25 7.05 -20.95 -6.39
C ILE A 25 5.58 -20.54 -6.26
N ALA A 26 4.66 -21.51 -6.15
CA ALA A 26 3.22 -21.23 -6.00
C ALA A 26 2.91 -20.40 -4.75
N LEU A 27 3.52 -20.73 -3.60
CA LEU A 27 3.35 -19.98 -2.34
C LEU A 27 3.89 -18.54 -2.44
N SER A 28 4.99 -18.34 -3.18
CA SER A 28 5.55 -17.00 -3.37
C SER A 28 4.66 -16.11 -4.25
N ASP A 29 3.97 -16.69 -5.24
CA ASP A 29 3.08 -15.96 -6.14
C ASP A 29 1.80 -15.50 -5.42
N GLU A 30 1.21 -16.38 -4.60
CA GLU A 30 0.06 -16.05 -3.74
C GLU A 30 0.39 -14.90 -2.77
N ALA A 31 1.59 -14.94 -2.16
CA ALA A 31 2.06 -13.89 -1.27
C ALA A 31 2.30 -12.54 -2.00
N ILE A 32 2.63 -12.55 -3.29
CA ILE A 32 2.74 -11.34 -4.11
C ILE A 32 1.35 -10.80 -4.44
N ASP A 33 0.41 -11.65 -4.82
CA ASP A 33 -0.94 -11.24 -5.18
C ASP A 33 -1.71 -10.63 -4.01
N ASP A 34 -1.53 -11.15 -2.80
CA ASP A 34 -2.08 -10.54 -1.58
C ASP A 34 -1.50 -9.13 -1.33
N LYS A 35 -0.20 -8.94 -1.58
CA LYS A 35 0.43 -7.62 -1.48
C LYS A 35 -0.06 -6.67 -2.55
N VAL A 36 -0.19 -7.13 -3.80
CA VAL A 36 -0.76 -6.34 -4.91
C VAL A 36 -2.17 -5.88 -4.53
N LYS A 37 -3.02 -6.78 -4.05
CA LYS A 37 -4.36 -6.48 -3.59
C LYS A 37 -4.35 -5.43 -2.49
N LYS A 38 -3.55 -5.62 -1.44
CA LYS A 38 -3.44 -4.67 -0.32
C LYS A 38 -3.07 -3.25 -0.79
N ILE A 39 -2.10 -3.13 -1.70
CA ILE A 39 -1.67 -1.83 -2.22
C ILE A 39 -2.77 -1.23 -3.10
N THR A 40 -3.32 -2.00 -4.04
CA THR A 40 -4.23 -1.49 -5.07
C THR A 40 -5.64 -1.19 -4.55
N SER A 41 -6.07 -1.80 -3.44
CA SER A 41 -7.29 -1.41 -2.73
C SER A 41 -7.20 -0.01 -2.10
N ASN A 42 -5.99 0.46 -1.79
CA ASN A 42 -5.76 1.81 -1.26
C ASN A 42 -5.53 2.88 -2.35
N LEU A 43 -5.71 2.50 -3.62
CA LEU A 43 -5.58 3.41 -4.76
C LEU A 43 -6.93 3.65 -5.42
N ARG A 44 -7.18 4.89 -5.84
CA ARG A 44 -8.36 5.32 -6.58
C ARG A 44 -8.15 5.10 -8.07
N CYS A 45 -9.17 4.59 -8.77
CA CYS A 45 -9.17 4.64 -10.22
C CYS A 45 -9.62 6.03 -10.69
N MET A 46 -8.73 6.75 -11.39
CA MET A 46 -8.98 8.12 -11.87
C MET A 46 -9.97 8.18 -13.04
N THR A 47 -10.15 7.07 -13.75
CA THR A 47 -11.01 6.97 -14.93
C THR A 47 -12.33 6.25 -14.65
N CYS A 48 -12.56 5.84 -13.40
CA CYS A 48 -13.71 5.02 -13.00
C CYS A 48 -14.62 5.77 -12.02
N GLN A 49 -15.87 5.33 -11.89
CA GLN A 49 -16.85 5.93 -10.99
C GLN A 49 -16.66 5.46 -9.54
N ASN A 50 -15.84 6.18 -8.77
CA ASN A 50 -15.63 5.96 -7.32
C ASN A 50 -15.22 4.53 -6.94
N GLN A 51 -14.33 3.92 -7.73
CA GLN A 51 -13.82 2.57 -7.53
C GLN A 51 -12.33 2.57 -7.17
N THR A 52 -11.89 1.50 -6.53
CA THR A 52 -10.45 1.25 -6.32
C THR A 52 -9.80 0.70 -7.58
N ILE A 53 -8.48 0.77 -7.66
CA ILE A 53 -7.71 0.09 -8.72
C ILE A 53 -7.83 -1.43 -8.62
N TYR A 54 -8.03 -1.97 -7.41
CA TYR A 54 -8.26 -3.40 -7.24
C TYR A 54 -9.62 -3.85 -7.80
N ASP A 55 -10.69 -3.11 -7.51
CA ASP A 55 -12.06 -3.53 -7.83
C ASP A 55 -12.49 -3.23 -9.28
N SER A 56 -11.79 -2.31 -9.96
CA SER A 56 -12.21 -1.87 -11.29
C SER A 56 -11.59 -2.67 -12.44
N ASP A 57 -12.35 -2.88 -13.51
CA ASP A 57 -11.92 -3.56 -14.73
C ASP A 57 -11.43 -2.64 -15.86
N ALA A 58 -11.30 -1.33 -15.59
CA ALA A 58 -10.75 -0.39 -16.54
C ALA A 58 -9.31 -0.76 -16.95
N ASP A 59 -8.93 -0.46 -18.19
CA ASP A 59 -7.58 -0.72 -18.70
C ASP A 59 -6.49 -0.02 -17.89
N PHE A 60 -6.80 1.18 -17.37
CA PHE A 60 -5.94 1.90 -16.43
C PHE A 60 -5.66 1.06 -15.18
N SER A 61 -6.71 0.53 -14.54
CA SER A 61 -6.59 -0.27 -13.32
C SER A 61 -5.77 -1.54 -13.55
N LYS A 62 -6.01 -2.25 -14.67
CA LYS A 62 -5.22 -3.43 -15.07
C LYS A 62 -3.75 -3.10 -15.24
N ASN A 63 -3.43 -1.98 -15.90
CA ASN A 63 -2.06 -1.54 -16.09
C ASN A 63 -1.36 -1.23 -14.75
N ILE A 64 -2.03 -0.51 -13.84
CA ILE A 64 -1.46 -0.21 -12.52
C ILE A 64 -1.27 -1.49 -11.69
N ARG A 65 -2.20 -2.45 -11.71
CA ARG A 65 -2.02 -3.76 -11.03
C ARG A 65 -0.76 -4.47 -11.53
N GLN A 66 -0.52 -4.47 -12.84
CA GLN A 66 0.68 -5.06 -13.43
C GLN A 66 1.96 -4.31 -13.02
N ILE A 67 1.94 -2.97 -13.00
CA ILE A 67 3.08 -2.16 -12.53
C ILE A 67 3.40 -2.46 -11.06
N VAL A 68 2.39 -2.51 -10.20
CA VAL A 68 2.57 -2.81 -8.77
C VAL A 68 3.16 -4.21 -8.58
N ARG A 69 2.65 -5.21 -9.31
CA ARG A 69 3.19 -6.59 -9.28
C ARG A 69 4.66 -6.62 -9.68
N GLN A 70 5.02 -5.97 -10.79
CA GLN A 70 6.41 -5.92 -11.25
C GLN A 70 7.32 -5.30 -10.19
N LYS A 71 6.91 -4.20 -9.56
CA LYS A 71 7.70 -3.54 -8.53
C LYS A 71 7.87 -4.36 -7.25
N LEU A 72 6.86 -5.15 -6.88
CA LEU A 72 6.96 -6.09 -5.77
C LEU A 72 7.94 -7.23 -6.07
N ILE A 73 7.96 -7.72 -7.31
CA ILE A 73 8.95 -8.69 -7.78
C ILE A 73 10.36 -8.08 -7.76
N ASP A 74 10.49 -6.80 -8.09
CA ASP A 74 11.74 -6.03 -8.01
C ASP A 74 12.15 -5.71 -6.55
N ASN A 75 11.49 -6.31 -5.54
CA ASN A 75 11.71 -6.11 -4.10
C ASN A 75 11.55 -4.66 -3.62
N GLN A 76 10.76 -3.84 -4.31
CA GLN A 76 10.44 -2.49 -3.84
C GLN A 76 9.46 -2.53 -2.67
N SER A 77 9.64 -1.59 -1.74
CA SER A 77 8.73 -1.43 -0.61
C SER A 77 7.41 -0.78 -1.02
N GLU A 78 6.33 -1.04 -0.24
CA GLU A 78 5.01 -0.43 -0.47
C GLU A 78 5.08 1.10 -0.56
N LYS A 79 5.90 1.74 0.28
CA LYS A 79 6.09 3.20 0.27
C LYS A 79 6.75 3.70 -1.01
N GLU A 80 7.76 2.99 -1.53
CA GLU A 80 8.42 3.35 -2.79
C GLU A 80 7.49 3.19 -3.99
N ILE A 81 6.67 2.13 -3.99
CA ILE A 81 5.66 1.89 -5.03
C ILE A 81 4.65 3.04 -5.04
N ILE A 82 4.11 3.39 -3.86
CA ILE A 82 3.14 4.50 -3.74
C ILE A 82 3.79 5.82 -4.17
N ASN A 83 5.01 6.11 -3.74
CA ASN A 83 5.71 7.33 -4.12
C ASN A 83 5.98 7.41 -5.63
N PHE A 84 6.33 6.29 -6.26
CA PHE A 84 6.47 6.22 -7.71
C PHE A 84 5.14 6.53 -8.42
N LEU A 85 4.04 5.95 -7.95
CA LEU A 85 2.72 6.21 -8.52
C LEU A 85 2.28 7.65 -8.32
N VAL A 86 2.49 8.23 -7.14
CA VAL A 86 2.20 9.64 -6.86
C VAL A 86 3.06 10.58 -7.69
N ALA A 87 4.34 10.27 -7.89
CA ALA A 87 5.22 11.10 -8.73
C ALA A 87 4.77 11.12 -10.19
N ARG A 88 4.16 10.04 -10.69
CA ARG A 88 3.73 9.91 -12.09
C ARG A 88 2.28 10.30 -12.36
N TYR A 89 1.37 9.99 -11.43
CA TYR A 89 -0.07 10.18 -11.57
C TYR A 89 -0.66 11.24 -10.63
N GLY A 90 0.16 11.79 -9.73
CA GLY A 90 -0.25 12.80 -8.75
C GLY A 90 -0.80 12.21 -7.46
N GLU A 91 -1.02 13.06 -6.46
CA GLU A 91 -1.47 12.64 -5.12
C GLU A 91 -2.91 12.10 -5.11
N TYR A 92 -3.71 12.43 -6.11
CA TYR A 92 -5.11 12.01 -6.20
C TYR A 92 -5.29 10.50 -6.41
N ILE A 93 -4.25 9.79 -6.85
CA ILE A 93 -4.30 8.33 -7.03
C ILE A 93 -4.43 7.59 -5.69
N VAL A 94 -4.05 8.18 -4.56
CA VAL A 94 -4.11 7.54 -3.24
C VAL A 94 -5.33 8.04 -2.46
N PHE A 95 -5.95 7.19 -1.66
CA PHE A 95 -7.03 7.65 -0.76
C PHE A 95 -6.55 8.60 0.33
N THR A 96 -5.33 8.38 0.83
CA THR A 96 -4.74 9.13 1.93
C THR A 96 -3.78 10.21 1.43
N PRO A 97 -4.01 11.49 1.82
CA PRO A 97 -3.09 12.57 1.47
C PRO A 97 -1.75 12.36 2.18
N GLN A 98 -0.65 12.55 1.46
CA GLN A 98 0.68 12.38 2.04
C GLN A 98 1.02 13.54 2.97
N PHE A 99 1.80 13.25 4.02
CA PHE A 99 2.34 14.25 4.92
C PHE A 99 3.53 14.95 4.26
N ASN A 100 3.25 15.98 3.46
CA ASN A 100 4.25 16.74 2.73
C ASN A 100 4.08 18.25 2.95
N ARG A 101 5.04 19.04 2.44
CA ARG A 101 5.05 20.50 2.61
C ARG A 101 3.83 21.18 1.99
N ARG A 102 3.22 20.59 0.96
CA ARG A 102 2.03 21.14 0.29
C ARG A 102 0.77 20.94 1.14
N ASN A 103 0.64 19.77 1.76
CA ASN A 103 -0.51 19.39 2.58
C ASN A 103 -0.37 19.83 4.04
N ILE A 104 0.80 20.31 4.48
CA ILE A 104 1.05 20.66 5.88
C ILE A 104 0.01 21.62 6.45
N PHE A 105 -0.48 22.54 5.62
CA PHE A 105 -1.55 23.47 6.01
C PHE A 105 -2.85 22.72 6.35
N LEU A 106 -3.25 21.73 5.55
CA LEU A 106 -4.43 20.90 5.81
C LEU A 106 -4.33 20.17 7.15
N TRP A 107 -3.12 19.74 7.54
CA TRP A 107 -2.87 19.05 8.80
C TRP A 107 -2.81 20.00 10.00
N ILE A 108 -2.26 21.21 9.85
CA ILE A 108 -2.14 22.20 10.94
C ILE A 108 -3.45 22.95 11.19
N PHE A 109 -4.26 23.16 10.15
CA PHE A 109 -5.46 23.99 10.20
C PHE A 109 -6.45 23.63 11.33
N PRO A 110 -6.80 22.34 11.57
CA PRO A 110 -7.67 21.97 12.68
C PRO A 110 -7.13 22.40 14.06
N PHE A 111 -5.82 22.23 14.27
CA PHE A 111 -5.16 22.60 15.53
C PHE A 111 -5.09 24.11 15.70
N LEU A 112 -4.88 24.85 14.61
CA LEU A 112 -4.84 26.31 14.63
C LEU A 112 -6.19 26.90 15.09
N ILE A 113 -7.30 26.44 14.50
CA ILE A 113 -8.65 26.88 14.89
C ILE A 113 -8.97 26.49 16.33
N PHE A 114 -8.60 25.26 16.73
CA PHE A 114 -8.81 24.80 18.09
C PHE A 114 -8.06 25.68 19.10
N ALA A 115 -6.79 25.97 18.84
CA ALA A 115 -5.98 26.84 19.68
C ALA A 115 -6.56 28.25 19.78
N LEU A 116 -6.95 28.85 18.65
CA LEU A 116 -7.57 30.19 18.63
C LEU A 116 -8.87 30.23 19.43
N SER A 117 -9.73 29.22 19.25
CA SER A 117 -11.01 29.11 19.96
C SER A 117 -10.80 28.91 21.46
N PHE A 118 -9.85 28.06 21.84
CA PHE A 118 -9.49 27.81 23.24
C PHE A 118 -8.95 29.07 23.93
N VAL A 119 -8.03 29.77 23.27
CA VAL A 119 -7.48 31.05 23.77
C VAL A 119 -8.58 32.09 23.94
N PHE A 120 -9.46 32.24 22.95
CA PHE A 120 -10.61 33.14 23.02
C PHE A 120 -11.55 32.81 24.19
N PHE A 121 -11.82 31.52 24.42
CA PHE A 121 -12.65 31.05 25.52
C PHE A 121 -12.05 31.39 26.89
N ILE A 122 -10.75 31.15 27.08
CA ILE A 122 -10.06 31.51 28.33
C ILE A 122 -10.06 33.03 28.55
N PHE A 123 -9.83 33.82 27.50
CA PHE A 123 -9.92 35.29 27.60
C PHE A 123 -11.32 35.76 28.00
N ARG A 124 -12.38 35.09 27.55
CA ARG A 124 -13.76 35.39 27.96
C ARG A 124 -14.02 35.05 29.42
N LEU A 125 -13.57 33.90 29.90
CA LEU A 125 -13.71 33.51 31.32
C LEU A 125 -13.01 34.50 32.26
N LYS A 126 -11.81 34.95 31.88
CA LYS A 126 -11.02 35.89 32.70
C LYS A 126 -11.64 37.30 32.77
N LYS A 127 -12.58 37.64 31.88
CA LYS A 127 -13.23 38.96 31.79
C LYS A 127 -14.51 39.09 32.62
N ASN A 128 -14.95 38.02 33.28
CA ASN A 128 -16.05 38.04 34.25
C ASN A 128 -15.49 38.04 35.68
N PRO A 129 -15.05 39.18 36.24
CA PRO A 129 -14.91 39.27 37.68
C PRO A 129 -16.33 39.19 38.25
N THR A 130 -16.61 38.13 38.99
CA THR A 130 -17.77 38.04 39.88
C THR A 130 -17.78 39.32 40.72
N LYS A 131 -18.65 40.27 40.37
CA LYS A 131 -19.14 41.27 41.33
C LYS A 131 -19.98 40.47 42.32
N GLN A 132 -19.37 40.10 43.43
CA GLN A 132 -20.07 39.87 44.67
C GLN A 132 -19.61 40.95 45.64
#